data_AF-A0A846AP52-F1
#
_entry.id   AF-A0A846AP52-F1
#
_cell.length_a   1.000
_cell.length_b   1.000
_cell.length_c   1.000
_cell.angle_alpha   90.00
_cell.angle_beta   90.00
_cell.angle_gamma   90.00
#
_symmetry.space_group_name_H-M   'P 1'
#
loop_
_entity.id
_entity.type
_entity.pdbx_description
1 polymer ?
#
loop_
_entity_poly.entity_id
_entity_poly.type
_entity_poly.pdbx_seq_one_letter_code
_entity_poly.pdbx_strand_id
1 'polypeptide(L)'
;MNNTIVGTQLLGESETFALNSGLLSLEDILKVIATDGSLLPIFEVAFGNEFDREEAEDLRGKWEGENLELLPKIDIRSAAEINGANGAFAGSNNTIYLAAEYIRDCL
;
A
#
# COMPACT_ATOMS: atom_id res chain seq x y z
N MET A 1 -4.35 -6.72 14.51
CA MET A 1 -4.24 -5.34 14.02
C MET A 1 -5.51 -5.04 13.25
N ASN A 2 -6.29 -4.04 13.69
CA ASN A 2 -7.58 -3.70 13.08
C ASN A 2 -7.36 -2.74 11.90
N ASN A 3 -6.84 -3.25 10.78
CA ASN A 3 -6.86 -2.49 9.54
C ASN A 3 -8.30 -2.53 9.03
N THR A 4 -8.97 -1.38 9.16
CA THR A 4 -10.39 -1.22 8.87
C THR A 4 -10.59 -1.45 7.37
N ILE A 5 -11.00 -2.67 6.99
CA ILE A 5 -11.44 -2.99 5.63
C ILE A 5 -12.74 -2.23 5.39
N VAL A 6 -12.65 -1.01 4.88
CA VAL A 6 -13.81 -0.28 4.36
C VAL A 6 -13.79 -0.39 2.85
N GLY A 7 -14.25 -1.54 2.36
CA GLY A 7 -14.67 -1.72 0.97
C GLY A 7 -16.19 -1.87 0.93
N THR A 8 -16.84 -1.18 -0.01
CA THR A 8 -18.29 -1.36 -0.28
C THR A 8 -18.60 -2.68 -1.00
N GLN A 9 -17.57 -3.41 -1.43
CA GLN A 9 -17.67 -4.70 -2.12
C GLN A 9 -17.34 -5.85 -1.16
N LEU A 10 -18.21 -6.86 -1.09
CA LEU A 10 -17.98 -8.08 -0.29
C LEU A 10 -16.90 -8.95 -0.94
N LEU A 11 -15.84 -9.25 -0.19
CA LEU A 11 -14.81 -10.23 -0.55
C LEU A 11 -15.18 -11.61 0.00
N GLY A 12 -14.79 -12.67 -0.73
CA GLY A 12 -14.82 -14.04 -0.20
C GLY A 12 -13.72 -14.27 0.83
N GLU A 13 -13.77 -15.44 1.50
CA GLU A 13 -12.79 -15.81 2.52
C GLU A 13 -11.37 -15.92 1.95
N SER A 14 -11.24 -16.51 0.75
CA SER A 14 -9.96 -16.66 0.06
C SER A 14 -9.33 -15.32 -0.33
N GLU A 15 -10.12 -14.37 -0.80
CA GLU A 15 -9.69 -13.04 -1.18
C GLU A 15 -9.30 -12.23 0.06
N THR A 16 -10.05 -12.37 1.14
CA THR A 16 -9.71 -11.74 2.44
C THR A 16 -8.38 -12.28 2.96
N PHE A 17 -8.15 -13.59 2.83
CA PHE A 17 -6.88 -14.21 3.18
C PHE A 17 -5.72 -13.71 2.33
N ALA A 18 -5.90 -13.61 1.00
CA ALA A 18 -4.90 -13.08 0.09
C ALA A 18 -4.55 -11.63 0.41
N LEU A 19 -5.56 -10.77 0.65
CA LEU A 19 -5.36 -9.37 1.03
C LEU A 19 -4.58 -9.25 2.34
N ASN A 20 -4.96 -10.00 3.38
CA ASN A 20 -4.26 -9.96 4.67
C ASN A 20 -2.81 -10.46 4.55
N SER A 21 -2.57 -11.50 3.75
CA SER A 21 -1.21 -12.02 3.50
C SER A 21 -0.35 -11.00 2.75
N GLY A 22 -0.93 -10.32 1.76
CA GLY A 22 -0.27 -9.23 1.04
C GLY A 22 0.05 -8.04 1.95
N LEU A 23 -0.87 -7.69 2.86
CA LEU A 23 -0.64 -6.64 3.85
C LEU A 23 0.53 -6.99 4.77
N LEU A 24 0.57 -8.20 5.33
CA LEU A 24 1.71 -8.65 6.16
C LEU A 24 3.04 -8.57 5.40
N SER A 25 3.04 -9.00 4.13
CA SER A 25 4.24 -8.93 3.29
C SER A 25 4.66 -7.49 3.01
N LEU A 26 3.71 -6.57 2.85
CA LEU A 26 3.97 -5.13 2.72
C LEU A 26 4.64 -4.58 3.99
N GLU A 27 4.16 -4.96 5.17
CA GLU A 27 4.76 -4.53 6.45
C GLU A 27 6.24 -4.93 6.51
N ASP A 28 6.53 -6.19 6.20
CA ASP A 28 7.89 -6.73 6.20
C ASP A 28 8.79 -6.01 5.19
N ILE A 29 8.31 -5.77 3.96
CA ILE A 29 9.05 -5.07 2.92
C ILE A 29 9.36 -3.63 3.34
N LEU A 30 8.37 -2.89 3.86
CA LEU A 30 8.57 -1.51 4.28
C LEU A 30 9.58 -1.42 5.43
N LYS A 31 9.52 -2.36 6.38
CA LYS A 31 10.48 -2.44 7.49
C LYS A 31 11.90 -2.72 6.99
N VAL A 32 12.06 -3.62 6.02
CA VAL A 32 13.37 -3.89 5.38
C VAL A 32 13.88 -2.62 4.69
N ILE A 33 13.07 -1.99 3.84
CA ILE A 33 13.44 -0.75 3.13
C ILE A 33 13.85 0.36 4.11
N ALA A 34 13.14 0.44 5.24
CA ALA A 34 13.41 1.43 6.26
C ALA A 34 14.75 1.21 6.97
N THR A 35 15.18 -0.04 7.14
CA THR A 35 16.31 -0.40 8.02
C THR A 35 17.58 -0.78 7.28
N ASP A 36 17.51 -1.19 6.01
CA ASP A 36 18.66 -1.67 5.25
C ASP A 36 19.42 -0.58 4.48
N GLY A 37 18.93 0.67 4.56
CA GLY A 37 19.50 1.82 3.87
C GLY A 37 19.12 1.93 2.39
N SER A 38 18.18 1.11 1.89
CA SER A 38 17.74 1.12 0.49
C SER A 38 16.76 2.24 0.14
N LEU A 39 16.14 2.89 1.14
CA LEU A 39 15.11 3.92 0.90
C LEU A 39 15.57 5.05 -0.01
N LEU A 40 16.67 5.74 0.33
CA LEU A 40 17.16 6.87 -0.47
C LEU A 40 17.56 6.44 -1.88
N PRO A 41 18.30 5.33 -2.09
CA PRO A 41 18.54 4.78 -3.43
C PRO A 41 17.26 4.53 -4.24
N ILE A 42 16.20 3.99 -3.63
CA ILE A 42 14.92 3.76 -4.30
C ILE A 42 14.30 5.09 -4.76
N PHE A 43 14.31 6.10 -3.89
CA PHE A 43 13.78 7.43 -4.21
C PHE A 43 14.60 8.12 -5.29
N GLU A 44 15.93 8.00 -5.25
CA GLU A 44 16.82 8.54 -6.29
C GLU A 44 16.57 7.91 -7.67
N VAL A 45 16.26 6.61 -7.72
CA VAL A 45 15.90 5.94 -8.98
C VAL A 45 14.53 6.42 -9.50
N ALA A 46 13.55 6.60 -8.62
CA ALA A 46 12.19 6.95 -9.01
C ALA A 46 12.00 8.44 -9.34
N PHE A 47 12.66 9.32 -8.57
CA PHE A 47 12.43 10.76 -8.58
C PHE A 47 13.69 11.57 -8.91
N GLY A 48 14.84 10.92 -9.13
CA GLY A 48 16.11 11.62 -9.30
C GLY A 48 16.51 12.33 -8.01
N ASN A 49 17.11 13.52 -8.12
CA ASN A 49 17.55 14.30 -6.96
C ASN A 49 16.53 15.36 -6.50
N GLU A 50 15.31 15.33 -7.03
CA GLU A 50 14.30 16.39 -6.80
C GLU A 50 13.27 16.04 -5.71
N PHE A 51 13.40 14.88 -5.06
CA PHE A 51 12.52 14.53 -3.94
C PHE A 51 12.93 15.25 -2.65
N ASP A 52 11.95 15.49 -1.78
CA ASP A 52 12.21 16.01 -0.45
C ASP A 52 12.85 14.93 0.41
N ARG A 53 14.13 15.10 0.71
CA ARG A 53 14.89 14.17 1.55
C ARG A 53 14.39 14.15 2.99
N GLU A 54 13.89 15.27 3.52
CA GLU A 54 13.36 15.32 4.88
C GLU A 54 12.06 14.52 4.97
N GLU A 55 11.18 14.61 3.96
CA GLU A 55 9.97 13.77 3.89
C GLU A 55 10.29 12.28 3.72
N ALA A 56 11.32 11.94 2.94
CA ALA A 56 11.77 10.55 2.80
C ALA A 56 12.30 10.00 4.14
N GLU A 57 13.06 10.78 4.89
CA GLU A 57 13.57 10.41 6.21
C GLU A 57 12.45 10.25 7.25
N ASP A 58 11.41 11.09 7.19
CA ASP A 58 10.20 10.93 8.00
C ASP A 58 9.45 9.63 7.65
N LEU A 59 9.31 9.30 6.35
CA LEU A 59 8.76 8.02 5.91
C LEU A 59 9.58 6.82 6.44
N ARG A 60 10.91 6.93 6.45
CA ARG A 60 11.77 5.88 7.04
C ARG A 60 11.42 5.63 8.49
N GLY A 61 11.41 6.69 9.32
CA GLY A 61 11.13 6.55 10.75
C GLY A 61 9.72 5.98 11.02
N LYS A 62 8.76 6.32 10.16
CA LYS A 62 7.40 5.77 10.21
C LYS A 62 7.34 4.27 9.88
N TRP A 63 8.13 3.80 8.92
CA TRP A 63 8.19 2.39 8.54
C TRP A 63 9.08 1.53 9.47
N GLU A 64 10.03 2.14 10.18
CA GLU A 64 10.78 1.47 11.25
C GLU A 64 9.89 1.15 12.45
N GLY A 65 8.99 2.07 12.82
CA GLY A 65 7.94 1.80 13.78
C GLY A 65 6.88 0.89 13.16
N GLU A 66 6.40 -0.13 13.87
CA GLU A 66 5.31 -1.00 13.40
C GLU A 66 3.95 -0.27 13.36
N ASN A 67 3.93 1.03 13.08
CA ASN A 67 2.74 1.88 13.05
C ASN A 67 2.28 2.13 11.62
N LEU A 68 1.56 1.15 11.07
CA LEU A 68 1.01 1.20 9.72
C LEU A 68 -0.34 1.92 9.63
N GLU A 69 -0.81 2.54 10.72
CA GLU A 69 -1.93 3.50 10.67
C GLU A 69 -1.63 4.68 9.74
N LEU A 70 -0.37 4.86 9.33
CA LEU A 70 0.08 5.86 8.37
C LEU A 70 -0.04 5.42 6.91
N LEU A 71 -0.34 4.15 6.62
CA LEU A 71 -0.61 3.74 5.25
C LEU A 71 -1.86 4.46 4.73
N PRO A 72 -1.88 4.86 3.43
CA PRO A 72 -3.10 5.29 2.79
C PRO A 72 -4.23 4.30 3.04
N LYS A 73 -5.46 4.80 3.17
CA LYS A 73 -6.64 3.93 3.30
C LYS A 73 -6.68 3.00 2.10
N ILE A 74 -6.96 1.72 2.33
CA ILE A 74 -7.20 0.77 1.23
C ILE A 74 -8.71 0.57 1.08
N ASP A 75 -9.22 0.81 -0.12
CA ASP A 75 -10.62 0.65 -0.47
C ASP A 75 -10.75 -0.31 -1.66
N ILE A 76 -11.59 -1.33 -1.50
CA ILE A 76 -11.77 -2.37 -2.51
C ILE A 76 -12.95 -1.99 -3.40
N ARG A 77 -12.68 -1.93 -4.70
CA ARG A 77 -13.65 -1.52 -5.74
C ARG A 77 -13.68 -2.54 -6.87
N SER A 78 -14.71 -2.48 -7.71
CA SER A 78 -14.65 -3.18 -9.00
C SER A 78 -13.60 -2.51 -9.90
N ALA A 79 -12.95 -3.29 -10.75
CA ALA A 79 -12.04 -2.75 -11.76
C ALA A 79 -12.73 -1.66 -12.61
N ALA A 80 -14.01 -1.84 -12.93
CA ALA A 80 -14.81 -0.87 -13.69
C ALA A 80 -14.92 0.50 -13.00
N GLU A 81 -15.07 0.55 -11.67
CA GLU A 81 -15.12 1.80 -10.90
C GLU A 81 -13.78 2.56 -10.91
N ILE A 82 -12.67 1.87 -11.17
CA ILE A 82 -11.32 2.45 -11.28
C ILE A 82 -10.78 2.40 -12.71
N ASN A 83 -11.66 2.56 -13.71
CA ASN A 83 -11.33 2.65 -15.14
C ASN A 83 -10.59 1.40 -15.69
N GLY A 84 -10.90 0.22 -15.16
CA GLY A 84 -10.29 -1.06 -15.53
C GLY A 84 -8.90 -1.30 -14.95
N ALA A 85 -8.41 -0.46 -14.04
CA ALA A 85 -7.11 -0.64 -13.40
C ALA A 85 -7.14 -1.76 -12.34
N ASN A 86 -5.98 -2.38 -12.09
CA ASN A 86 -5.81 -3.32 -10.97
C ASN A 86 -5.72 -2.59 -9.62
N GLY A 87 -5.21 -1.36 -9.65
CA GLY A 87 -5.17 -0.48 -8.50
C GLY A 87 -4.89 0.95 -8.91
N ALA A 88 -5.20 1.89 -8.02
CA ALA A 88 -4.98 3.31 -8.22
C ALA A 88 -4.69 3.99 -6.88
N PHE A 89 -3.99 5.12 -6.91
CA PHE A 89 -3.82 5.99 -5.75
C PHE A 89 -4.48 7.34 -6.01
N ALA A 90 -5.33 7.79 -5.08
CA ALA A 90 -5.93 9.11 -5.10
C ALA A 90 -5.31 9.99 -4.01
N GLY A 91 -4.44 10.92 -4.43
CA GLY A 91 -3.83 11.89 -3.53
C GLY A 91 -4.85 12.80 -2.83
N SER A 92 -6.01 13.06 -3.45
CA SER A 92 -7.05 13.95 -2.91
C SER A 92 -7.66 13.49 -1.58
N ASN A 93 -7.59 12.19 -1.27
CA ASN A 93 -8.15 11.59 -0.05
C ASN A 93 -7.22 10.52 0.55
N ASN A 94 -5.96 10.49 0.14
CA ASN A 94 -4.96 9.53 0.56
C ASN A 94 -5.47 8.08 0.58
N THR A 95 -6.06 7.63 -0.54
CA THR A 95 -6.66 6.31 -0.67
C THR A 95 -6.03 5.50 -1.80
N ILE A 96 -5.61 4.28 -1.48
CA ILE A 96 -5.29 3.23 -2.44
C ILE A 96 -6.58 2.48 -2.75
N TYR A 97 -6.92 2.41 -4.03
CA TYR A 97 -7.99 1.56 -4.54
C TYR A 97 -7.39 0.28 -5.12
N LEU A 98 -7.97 -0.86 -4.79
CA LEU A 98 -7.60 -2.15 -5.39
C LEU A 98 -8.84 -2.79 -6.02
N ALA A 99 -8.66 -3.34 -7.23
CA ALA A 99 -9.71 -4.09 -7.90
C ALA A 99 -9.95 -5.42 -7.19
N ALA A 100 -11.21 -5.70 -6.86
CA ALA A 100 -11.60 -6.99 -6.29
C ALA A 100 -11.31 -8.15 -7.26
N GLU A 101 -11.43 -7.91 -8.57
CA GLU A 101 -11.05 -8.82 -9.65
C GLU A 101 -9.57 -9.19 -9.60
N TYR A 102 -8.70 -8.20 -9.39
CA TYR A 102 -7.26 -8.43 -9.28
C TYR A 102 -6.91 -9.33 -8.09
N ILE A 103 -7.58 -9.15 -6.95
CA ILE A 103 -7.38 -9.99 -5.75
C ILE A 103 -7.88 -11.42 -6.00
N ARG A 104 -8.99 -11.58 -6.74
CA ARG A 104 -9.54 -12.89 -7.10
C ARG A 104 -8.62 -13.68 -8.03
N ASP A 105 -8.05 -13.00 -9.03
CA ASP A 105 -7.22 -13.64 -10.04
C ASP A 105 -5.82 -14.04 -9.52
N CYS A 106 -5.47 -13.66 -8.29
CA CYS A 106 -4.25 -14.11 -7.60
C CYS A 106 -4.36 -15.51 -6.95
N LEU A 107 -5.53 -16.16 -7.00
CA LEU A 107 -5.84 -17.46 -6.39
C LEU A 107 -5.89 -18.58 -7.44
#